data_AF-W9H4Q6-F1
#
_entry.id   AF-W9H4Q6-F1
#
_cell.length_a   1.000
_cell.length_b   1.000
_cell.length_c   1.000
_cell.angle_alpha   90.00
_cell.angle_beta   90.00
_cell.angle_gamma   90.00
#
_symmetry.space_group_name_H-M   'P 1'
#
loop_
_entity.id
_entity.type
_entity.pdbx_description
1 polymer ?
#
loop_
_entity_poly.entity_id
_entity_poly.type
_entity_poly.pdbx_seq_one_letter_code
_entity_poly.pdbx_strand_id
1 'polypeptide(L)'
;MKTPASANPAPNKPASTRPKLTSRQEAFCEAMSANVGGAEAARRAGYSVSGAKQRGAFLMRQPEIRLRVDEIRAARRAQHQAHLNEADEQVGWVIEDAFESKRPALALRAIEFRLKLRGVIQDKRIAQHYHGAHDTRPHPDADLESLPGDPDEDLDPIRFSPGFDQHAQATPAPRDDQSVPIVTNADLPTDFPPPPKPVPAKSALAPVPNRVPPANPLAGMTYDDLFREIERITSDFPSLLTASPPAPPLGATAPA
;
A
#
# COMPACT_ATOMS: atom_id res chain seq x y z
N MET A 1 -36.00 -59.72 11.89
CA MET A 1 -34.76 -59.17 11.32
C MET A 1 -34.84 -57.65 11.43
N LYS A 2 -33.99 -57.05 12.27
CA LYS A 2 -34.05 -55.62 12.63
C LYS A 2 -32.71 -55.00 12.24
N THR A 3 -32.70 -54.15 11.22
CA THR A 3 -31.53 -53.38 10.78
C THR A 3 -31.32 -52.20 11.73
N PRO A 4 -30.11 -51.97 12.28
CA PRO A 4 -29.81 -50.72 12.95
C PRO A 4 -29.33 -49.68 11.94
N ALA A 5 -29.94 -48.49 12.03
CA ALA A 5 -29.55 -47.28 11.33
C ALA A 5 -28.14 -46.84 11.74
N SER A 6 -27.26 -46.66 10.75
CA SER A 6 -25.97 -46.02 10.90
C SER A 6 -26.13 -44.51 10.77
N ALA A 7 -26.27 -43.80 11.89
CA ALA A 7 -26.20 -42.35 11.94
C ALA A 7 -24.73 -41.93 12.00
N ASN A 8 -24.21 -41.38 10.91
CA ASN A 8 -22.88 -40.80 10.82
C ASN A 8 -22.99 -39.31 11.21
N PRO A 9 -22.40 -38.83 12.32
CA PRO A 9 -22.37 -37.40 12.60
C PRO A 9 -21.28 -36.73 11.74
N ALA A 10 -21.69 -35.76 10.92
CA ALA A 10 -20.78 -34.91 10.16
C ALA A 10 -19.80 -34.17 11.10
N PRO A 11 -18.52 -34.01 10.73
CA PRO A 11 -17.56 -33.27 11.55
C PRO A 11 -17.90 -31.78 11.52
N ASN A 12 -18.39 -31.28 12.66
CA ASN A 12 -18.60 -29.87 12.92
C ASN A 12 -17.24 -29.15 12.85
N LYS A 13 -17.02 -28.39 11.78
CA LYS A 13 -15.84 -27.55 11.58
C LYS A 13 -15.78 -26.55 12.74
N PRO A 14 -14.72 -26.52 13.57
CA PRO A 14 -14.70 -25.63 14.73
C PRO A 14 -14.79 -24.18 14.25
N ALA A 15 -15.93 -23.54 14.54
CA ALA A 15 -16.10 -22.12 14.36
C ALA A 15 -15.00 -21.42 15.18
N SER A 16 -14.14 -20.69 14.49
CA SER A 16 -13.06 -19.90 15.08
C SER A 16 -13.63 -19.08 16.24
N THR A 17 -13.18 -19.37 17.47
CA THR A 17 -13.56 -18.70 18.72
C THR A 17 -12.92 -17.32 18.82
N ARG A 18 -12.88 -16.58 17.71
CA ARG A 18 -12.39 -15.21 17.71
C ARG A 18 -13.56 -14.27 18.01
N PRO A 19 -13.40 -13.35 18.97
CA PRO A 19 -14.36 -12.28 19.16
C PRO A 19 -14.57 -11.55 17.83
N LYS A 20 -15.85 -11.38 17.48
CA LYS A 20 -16.25 -10.76 16.22
C LYS A 20 -15.96 -9.27 16.30
N LEU A 21 -15.11 -8.79 15.40
CA LEU A 21 -14.85 -7.36 15.26
C LEU A 21 -16.14 -6.64 14.82
N THR A 22 -16.34 -5.44 15.34
CA THR A 22 -17.42 -4.54 14.90
C THR A 22 -17.16 -4.05 13.47
N SER A 23 -18.19 -3.60 12.76
CA SER A 23 -18.00 -3.13 11.37
C SER A 23 -17.05 -1.93 11.27
N ARG A 24 -17.00 -1.05 12.29
CA ARG A 24 -16.05 0.08 12.34
C ARG A 24 -14.62 -0.39 12.61
N GLN A 25 -14.43 -1.41 13.44
CA GLN A 25 -13.11 -2.02 13.63
C GLN A 25 -12.63 -2.70 12.35
N GLU A 26 -13.53 -3.35 11.62
CA GLU A 26 -13.19 -3.95 10.32
C GLU A 26 -12.79 -2.89 9.29
N ALA A 27 -13.55 -1.80 9.18
CA ALA A 27 -13.20 -0.65 8.33
C ALA A 27 -11.84 -0.02 8.71
N PHE A 28 -11.53 0.03 10.01
CA PHE A 28 -10.23 0.47 10.50
C PHE A 28 -9.11 -0.50 10.05
N CYS A 29 -9.32 -1.81 10.18
CA CYS A 29 -8.37 -2.83 9.74
C CYS A 29 -8.12 -2.76 8.22
N GLU A 30 -9.18 -2.58 7.42
CA GLU A 30 -9.08 -2.40 5.97
C GLU A 30 -8.25 -1.18 5.60
N ALA A 31 -8.48 -0.04 6.27
CA ALA A 31 -7.70 1.17 6.06
C ALA A 31 -6.23 0.99 6.47
N MET A 32 -5.95 0.48 7.68
CA MET A 32 -4.59 0.21 8.17
C MET A 32 -3.81 -0.75 7.26
N SER A 33 -4.48 -1.74 6.66
CA SER A 33 -3.84 -2.67 5.73
C SER A 33 -3.38 -2.02 4.41
N ALA A 34 -3.88 -0.82 4.09
CA ALA A 34 -3.47 -0.02 2.93
C ALA A 34 -2.27 0.92 3.22
N ASN A 35 -1.56 0.71 4.33
CA ASN A 35 -0.40 1.51 4.76
C ASN A 35 -0.70 3.00 5.01
N VAL A 36 -1.93 3.31 5.44
CA VAL A 36 -2.26 4.62 6.01
C VAL A 36 -2.04 4.62 7.52
N GLY A 37 -1.88 5.81 8.10
CA GLY A 37 -1.60 6.02 9.51
C GLY A 37 -2.80 5.74 10.39
N GLY A 38 -2.55 5.48 11.67
CA GLY A 38 -3.61 5.14 12.62
C GLY A 38 -4.70 6.21 12.73
N ALA A 39 -4.32 7.49 12.71
CA ALA A 39 -5.29 8.58 12.76
C ALA A 39 -6.12 8.64 11.47
N GLU A 40 -5.50 8.53 10.30
CA GLU A 40 -6.22 8.51 9.04
C GLU A 40 -7.14 7.29 8.91
N ALA A 41 -6.67 6.11 9.31
CA ALA A 41 -7.47 4.89 9.32
C ALA A 41 -8.70 5.03 10.24
N ALA A 42 -8.53 5.64 11.42
CA ALA A 42 -9.63 5.88 12.34
C ALA A 42 -10.66 6.86 11.74
N ARG A 43 -10.23 7.94 11.09
CA ARG A 43 -11.14 8.86 10.38
C ARG A 43 -11.91 8.15 9.27
N ARG A 44 -11.23 7.34 8.45
CA ARG A 44 -11.86 6.54 7.37
C ARG A 44 -12.87 5.53 7.90
N ALA A 45 -12.64 4.99 9.10
CA ALA A 45 -13.54 4.08 9.78
C ALA A 45 -14.73 4.77 10.48
N GLY A 46 -14.81 6.10 10.43
CA GLY A 46 -15.90 6.88 11.01
C GLY A 46 -15.75 7.18 12.50
N TYR A 47 -14.54 7.13 13.06
CA TYR A 47 -14.26 7.66 14.39
C TYR A 47 -14.13 9.20 14.35
N SER A 48 -14.27 9.85 15.51
CA SER A 48 -14.15 11.31 15.63
C SER A 48 -12.84 11.82 15.04
N VAL A 49 -12.89 12.94 14.32
CA VAL A 49 -11.73 13.59 13.72
C VAL A 49 -10.78 14.13 14.79
N SER A 50 -11.34 14.67 15.89
CA SER A 50 -10.56 15.24 17.01
C SER A 50 -9.76 14.16 17.74
N GLY A 51 -10.36 12.99 17.94
CA GLY A 51 -9.77 11.87 18.69
C GLY A 51 -9.19 10.72 17.87
N ALA A 52 -9.14 10.86 16.55
CA ALA A 52 -8.76 9.76 15.65
C ALA A 52 -7.38 9.15 15.96
N LYS A 53 -6.44 9.97 16.44
CA LYS A 53 -5.08 9.58 16.81
C LYS A 53 -5.06 8.65 18.03
N GLN A 54 -5.63 9.09 19.14
CA GLN A 54 -5.70 8.31 20.38
C GLN A 54 -6.52 7.04 20.14
N ARG A 55 -7.62 7.15 19.38
CA ARG A 55 -8.41 5.99 19.00
C ARG A 55 -7.64 5.00 18.13
N GLY A 56 -6.90 5.47 17.13
CA GLY A 56 -6.04 4.64 16.29
C GLY A 56 -4.97 3.90 17.12
N ALA A 57 -4.32 4.61 18.04
CA ALA A 57 -3.35 4.02 18.97
C ALA A 57 -3.99 2.99 19.91
N PHE A 58 -5.16 3.29 20.47
CA PHE A 58 -5.93 2.38 21.31
C PHE A 58 -6.33 1.11 20.56
N LEU A 59 -6.85 1.23 19.33
CA LEU A 59 -7.22 0.09 18.49
C LEU A 59 -6.00 -0.78 18.16
N MET A 60 -4.84 -0.16 17.88
CA MET A 60 -3.61 -0.92 17.61
C MET A 60 -3.02 -1.62 18.84
N ARG A 61 -3.40 -1.24 20.07
CA ARG A 61 -3.06 -2.00 21.29
C ARG A 61 -3.86 -3.30 21.40
N GLN A 62 -5.01 -3.41 20.72
CA GLN A 62 -5.82 -4.62 20.74
C GLN A 62 -5.17 -5.70 19.85
N PRO A 63 -4.86 -6.89 20.39
CA PRO A 63 -4.18 -7.94 19.62
C PRO A 63 -5.04 -8.44 18.44
N GLU A 64 -6.36 -8.45 18.60
CA GLU A 64 -7.32 -8.88 17.57
C GLU A 64 -7.27 -7.99 16.32
N ILE A 65 -7.17 -6.68 16.52
CA ILE A 65 -7.06 -5.69 15.43
C ILE A 65 -5.75 -5.89 14.66
N ARG A 66 -4.64 -6.09 15.37
CA ARG A 66 -3.33 -6.34 14.74
C ARG A 66 -3.34 -7.60 13.89
N LEU A 67 -3.84 -8.70 14.47
CA LEU A 67 -3.98 -9.97 13.75
C LEU A 67 -4.84 -9.81 12.50
N ARG A 68 -5.95 -9.07 12.59
CA ARG A 68 -6.82 -8.84 11.44
C ARG A 68 -6.13 -8.02 10.34
N VAL A 69 -5.39 -6.97 10.69
CA VAL A 69 -4.59 -6.20 9.72
C VAL A 69 -3.57 -7.09 9.01
N ASP A 70 -2.88 -7.95 9.77
CA ASP A 70 -1.88 -8.86 9.22
C ASP A 70 -2.52 -9.92 8.30
N GLU A 71 -3.69 -10.44 8.64
CA GLU A 71 -4.48 -11.33 7.77
C GLU A 71 -4.84 -10.66 6.44
N ILE A 72 -5.36 -9.43 6.49
CA ILE A 72 -5.73 -8.70 5.26
C ILE A 72 -4.49 -8.46 4.40
N ARG A 73 -3.37 -8.06 5.01
CA ARG A 73 -2.10 -7.88 4.30
C ARG A 73 -1.59 -9.18 3.70
N ALA A 74 -1.68 -10.30 4.43
CA ALA A 74 -1.29 -11.61 3.94
C ALA A 74 -2.17 -12.06 2.77
N ALA A 75 -3.48 -11.86 2.86
CA ALA A 75 -4.42 -12.15 1.77
C ALA A 75 -4.11 -11.34 0.52
N ARG A 76 -3.84 -10.03 0.66
CA ARG A 76 -3.42 -9.16 -0.45
C ARG A 76 -2.11 -9.62 -1.09
N ARG A 77 -1.11 -9.97 -0.28
CA ARG A 77 0.16 -10.52 -0.79
C ARG A 77 -0.06 -11.84 -1.54
N ALA A 78 -0.90 -12.73 -1.01
CA ALA A 78 -1.21 -14.00 -1.66
C ALA A 78 -1.93 -13.80 -3.00
N GLN A 79 -2.92 -12.89 -3.07
CA GLN A 79 -3.60 -12.53 -4.32
C GLN A 79 -2.62 -11.92 -5.33
N HIS A 80 -1.77 -10.99 -4.88
CA HIS A 80 -0.75 -10.40 -5.73
C HIS A 80 0.21 -11.45 -6.29
N GLN A 81 0.67 -12.38 -5.45
CA GLN A 81 1.53 -13.48 -5.88
C GLN A 81 0.82 -14.40 -6.89
N ALA A 82 -0.47 -14.68 -6.70
CA ALA A 82 -1.25 -15.47 -7.66
C ALA A 82 -1.28 -14.80 -9.04
N HIS A 83 -1.51 -13.48 -9.11
CA HIS A 83 -1.46 -12.73 -10.38
C HIS A 83 -0.07 -12.76 -11.02
N LEU A 84 1.01 -12.68 -10.23
CA LEU A 84 2.38 -12.81 -10.76
C LEU A 84 2.64 -14.21 -11.31
N ASN A 85 2.15 -15.25 -10.65
CA ASN A 85 2.29 -16.63 -11.10
C ASN A 85 1.53 -16.88 -12.41
N GLU A 86 0.30 -16.36 -12.52
CA GLU A 86 -0.49 -16.43 -13.76
C GLU A 86 0.22 -15.72 -14.91
N ALA A 87 0.79 -14.53 -14.66
CA ALA A 87 1.58 -13.82 -15.66
C ALA A 87 2.86 -14.57 -16.05
N ASP A 88 3.56 -15.22 -15.11
CA ASP A 88 4.73 -16.06 -15.41
C ASP A 88 4.37 -17.23 -16.33
N GLU A 89 3.22 -17.87 -16.09
CA GLU A 89 2.70 -18.94 -16.92
C GLU A 89 2.38 -18.45 -18.34
N GLN A 90 1.64 -17.33 -18.46
CA GLN A 90 1.35 -16.69 -19.75
C GLN A 90 2.61 -16.36 -20.55
N VAL A 91 3.64 -15.83 -19.90
CA VAL A 91 4.94 -15.56 -20.55
C VAL A 91 5.63 -16.86 -20.97
N GLY A 92 5.48 -17.94 -20.20
CA GLY A 92 5.93 -19.28 -20.57
C GLY A 92 5.39 -19.72 -21.94
N TRP A 93 4.08 -19.60 -22.16
CA TRP A 93 3.44 -19.90 -23.44
C TRP A 93 3.98 -19.05 -24.60
N VAL A 94 4.23 -17.76 -24.36
CA VAL A 94 4.82 -16.86 -25.38
C VAL A 94 6.25 -17.29 -25.75
N ILE A 95 7.02 -17.80 -24.80
CA ILE A 95 8.37 -18.30 -25.07
C ILE A 95 8.31 -19.53 -25.98
N GLU A 96 7.42 -20.47 -25.69
CA GLU A 96 7.20 -21.68 -26.49
C GLU A 96 6.78 -21.33 -27.92
N ASP A 97 5.75 -20.49 -28.09
CA ASP A 97 5.28 -20.02 -29.40
C ASP A 97 6.38 -19.28 -30.19
N ALA A 98 7.20 -18.46 -29.51
CA ALA A 98 8.30 -17.75 -30.15
C ALA A 98 9.39 -18.71 -30.67
N PHE A 99 9.65 -19.82 -29.97
CA PHE A 99 10.56 -20.87 -30.44
C PHE A 99 9.98 -21.63 -31.64
N GLU A 100 8.72 -22.04 -31.57
CA GLU A 100 8.02 -22.74 -32.66
C GLU A 100 7.96 -21.87 -33.93
N SER A 101 7.64 -20.59 -33.76
CA SER A 101 7.59 -19.59 -34.83
C SER A 101 8.96 -19.10 -35.30
N LYS A 102 10.07 -19.59 -34.72
CA LYS A 102 11.45 -19.20 -35.04
C LYS A 102 11.71 -17.69 -34.94
N ARG A 103 11.18 -17.05 -33.90
CA ARG A 103 11.32 -15.60 -33.62
C ARG A 103 12.21 -15.38 -32.38
N PRO A 104 13.55 -15.52 -32.50
CA PRO A 104 14.45 -15.53 -31.34
C PRO A 104 14.47 -14.21 -30.57
N ALA A 105 14.30 -13.07 -31.24
CA ALA A 105 14.24 -11.76 -30.59
C ALA A 105 13.04 -11.64 -29.64
N LEU A 106 11.90 -12.24 -30.00
CA LEU A 106 10.70 -12.26 -29.15
C LEU A 106 10.93 -13.17 -27.94
N ALA A 107 11.53 -14.35 -28.15
CA ALA A 107 11.85 -15.29 -27.09
C ALA A 107 12.76 -14.66 -26.03
N LEU A 108 13.84 -13.97 -26.43
CA LEU A 108 14.74 -13.28 -25.50
C LEU A 108 14.01 -12.23 -24.66
N ARG A 109 13.12 -11.44 -25.28
CA ARG A 109 12.34 -10.42 -24.58
C ARG A 109 11.32 -11.01 -23.61
N ALA A 110 10.67 -12.11 -23.98
CA ALA A 110 9.77 -12.83 -23.10
C ALA A 110 10.52 -13.44 -21.90
N ILE A 111 11.71 -14.01 -22.12
CA ILE A 111 12.60 -14.49 -21.04
C ILE A 111 12.99 -13.35 -20.10
N GLU A 112 13.38 -12.18 -20.64
CA GLU A 112 13.69 -11.01 -19.82
C GLU A 112 12.49 -10.60 -18.95
N PHE A 113 11.28 -10.52 -19.53
CA PHE A 113 10.07 -10.21 -18.77
C PHE A 113 9.78 -11.22 -17.68
N ARG A 114 9.96 -12.51 -17.96
CA ARG A 114 9.81 -13.58 -16.97
C ARG A 114 10.75 -13.39 -15.78
N LEU A 115 12.01 -13.04 -16.05
CA LEU A 115 13.01 -12.76 -15.01
C LEU A 115 12.67 -11.50 -14.20
N LYS A 116 12.05 -10.49 -14.82
CA LYS A 116 11.54 -9.30 -14.12
C LYS A 116 10.38 -9.62 -13.20
N LEU A 117 9.40 -10.41 -13.66
CA LEU A 117 8.24 -10.82 -12.84
C LEU A 117 8.67 -11.61 -11.60
N ARG A 118 9.69 -12.47 -11.75
CA ARG A 118 10.27 -13.26 -10.65
C ARG A 118 11.17 -12.44 -9.71
N GLY A 119 11.44 -11.19 -10.03
CA GLY A 119 12.32 -10.32 -9.26
C GLY A 119 13.82 -10.65 -9.35
N VAL A 120 14.23 -11.51 -10.30
CA VAL A 120 15.66 -11.79 -10.56
C VAL A 120 16.35 -10.56 -11.15
N ILE A 121 15.64 -9.84 -12.02
CA ILE A 121 16.08 -8.58 -12.60
C ILE A 121 15.17 -7.47 -12.08
N GLN A 122 15.76 -6.42 -11.52
CA GLN A 122 15.03 -5.24 -11.09
C GLN A 122 14.92 -4.23 -12.23
N ASP A 123 13.70 -3.86 -12.60
CA ASP A 123 13.48 -2.76 -13.54
C ASP A 123 13.50 -1.41 -12.79
N LYS A 124 14.59 -0.67 -12.94
CA LYS A 124 14.79 0.64 -12.29
C LYS A 124 13.77 1.70 -12.72
N ARG A 125 13.04 1.48 -13.81
CA ARG A 125 12.04 2.42 -14.33
C ARG A 125 10.71 2.32 -13.60
N ILE A 126 10.46 1.21 -12.92
CA ILE A 126 9.22 0.96 -12.20
C ILE A 126 9.54 1.10 -10.72
N ALA A 127 9.18 2.24 -10.14
CA ALA A 127 9.44 2.57 -8.74
C ALA A 127 8.92 1.52 -7.73
N GLN A 128 7.94 0.71 -8.13
CA GLN A 128 7.27 -0.30 -7.31
C GLN A 128 7.97 -1.68 -7.30
N HIS A 129 8.95 -1.95 -8.17
CA HIS A 129 9.73 -3.19 -8.13
C HIS A 129 10.81 -3.21 -7.03
N TYR A 130 10.90 -2.14 -6.23
CA TYR A 130 11.77 -2.07 -5.07
C TYR A 130 11.10 -2.78 -3.88
N HIS A 131 11.25 -4.10 -3.80
CA HIS A 131 10.69 -4.94 -2.72
C HIS A 131 11.27 -4.67 -1.31
N GLY A 132 12.07 -3.62 -1.12
CA GLY A 132 12.66 -3.25 0.17
C GLY A 132 12.42 -1.81 0.63
N ALA A 133 11.66 -0.99 -0.12
CA ALA A 133 11.57 0.46 0.16
C ALA A 133 10.17 1.02 0.40
N HIS A 134 9.13 0.17 0.48
CA HIS A 134 7.79 0.64 0.83
C HIS A 134 7.59 0.92 2.33
N ASP A 135 8.60 0.64 3.18
CA ASP A 135 8.57 0.88 4.62
C ASP A 135 9.52 2.00 5.11
N THR A 136 10.31 2.64 4.22
CA THR A 136 11.37 3.58 4.65
C THR A 136 10.94 5.05 4.73
N ARG A 137 9.71 5.40 4.37
CA ARG A 137 9.17 6.73 4.70
C ARG A 137 8.36 6.61 6.00
N PRO A 138 8.83 7.21 7.11
CA PRO A 138 8.01 7.35 8.30
C PRO A 138 6.67 7.96 7.90
N HIS A 139 5.58 7.30 8.29
CA HIS A 139 4.24 7.78 7.99
C HIS A 139 4.09 9.22 8.54
N PRO A 140 3.42 10.15 7.83
CA PRO A 140 3.22 11.54 8.31
C PRO A 140 2.42 11.67 9.61
N ASP A 141 1.97 10.56 10.19
CA ASP A 141 1.30 10.52 11.50
C ASP A 141 2.24 9.97 12.61
N ALA A 142 3.50 9.65 12.30
CA ALA A 142 4.45 9.05 13.25
C ALA A 142 4.99 10.07 14.27
N ASP A 143 4.90 11.36 13.99
CA ASP A 143 5.23 12.47 14.88
C ASP A 143 4.06 12.88 15.79
N LEU A 144 2.87 12.34 15.53
CA LEU A 144 1.69 12.53 16.36
C LEU A 144 1.73 11.60 17.59
N GLU A 145 2.86 11.50 18.29
CA GLU A 145 3.06 10.97 19.66
C GLU A 145 2.51 11.87 20.79
N SER A 146 2.57 13.19 20.58
CA SER A 146 2.80 14.16 21.66
C SER A 146 1.69 15.19 21.91
N LEU A 147 0.46 14.94 21.43
CA LEU A 147 -0.65 15.88 21.61
C LEU A 147 -1.46 15.51 22.86
N PRO A 148 -1.98 16.49 23.62
CA PRO A 148 -2.90 16.23 24.73
C PRO A 148 -4.19 15.56 24.22
N GLY A 149 -4.72 14.60 24.97
CA GLY A 149 -5.94 13.87 24.63
C GLY A 149 -7.20 14.76 24.70
N ASP A 150 -8.20 14.43 23.88
CA ASP A 150 -9.49 15.13 23.82
C ASP A 150 -10.44 14.61 24.92
N PRO A 151 -11.00 15.46 25.79
CA PRO A 151 -11.92 15.04 26.87
C PRO A 151 -13.22 14.41 26.39
N ASP A 152 -13.66 14.64 25.14
CA ASP A 152 -14.89 14.03 24.60
C ASP A 152 -14.76 12.52 24.33
N GLU A 153 -13.53 11.98 24.33
CA GLU A 153 -13.23 10.57 24.08
C GLU A 153 -13.55 9.63 25.25
N ASP A 154 -13.65 10.14 26.49
CA ASP A 154 -13.96 9.33 27.67
C ASP A 154 -15.38 8.72 27.61
N LEU A 155 -16.24 9.26 26.74
CA LEU A 155 -17.63 8.81 26.55
C LEU A 155 -17.80 7.76 25.46
N ASP A 156 -16.81 7.55 24.60
CA ASP A 156 -16.92 6.61 23.47
C ASP A 156 -17.13 5.13 23.88
N PRO A 157 -16.53 4.61 24.96
CA PRO A 157 -16.82 3.26 25.46
C PRO A 157 -18.28 3.10 25.87
N ILE A 158 -18.90 4.17 26.41
CA ILE A 158 -20.30 4.20 26.84
C ILE A 158 -21.22 4.34 25.63
N ARG A 159 -20.87 5.21 24.67
CA ARG A 159 -21.68 5.45 23.46
C ARG A 159 -21.77 4.24 22.52
N PHE A 160 -20.77 3.36 22.51
CA PHE A 160 -20.62 2.36 21.44
C PHE A 160 -20.27 0.95 21.93
N SER A 161 -20.59 0.61 23.18
CA SER A 161 -20.47 -0.77 23.67
C SER A 161 -21.29 -1.75 22.80
N PRO A 162 -20.76 -2.95 22.50
CA PRO A 162 -21.51 -3.95 21.74
C PRO A 162 -22.75 -4.38 22.54
N GLY A 163 -23.94 -3.92 22.10
CA GLY A 163 -25.21 -4.11 22.80
C GLY A 163 -25.90 -2.83 23.27
N PHE A 164 -25.34 -1.65 23.01
CA PHE A 164 -26.00 -0.38 23.30
C PHE A 164 -26.92 0.05 22.14
N ASP A 165 -28.21 -0.22 22.26
CA ASP A 165 -29.23 0.34 21.37
C ASP A 165 -29.37 1.84 21.66
N GLN A 166 -29.15 2.72 20.67
CA GLN A 166 -29.44 4.16 20.79
C GLN A 166 -30.94 4.47 20.91
N HIS A 167 -31.81 3.47 21.02
CA HIS A 167 -33.26 3.62 21.13
C HIS A 167 -33.75 3.67 22.58
N ALA A 168 -33.15 4.47 23.45
CA ALA A 168 -33.76 4.85 24.72
C ALA A 168 -33.03 6.04 25.36
N GLN A 169 -33.30 7.25 24.87
CA GLN A 169 -33.47 8.46 25.71
C GLN A 169 -33.72 9.69 24.80
N ALA A 170 -34.91 9.72 24.19
CA ALA A 170 -35.62 10.99 24.12
C ALA A 170 -36.30 11.14 25.48
N THR A 171 -35.55 11.57 26.48
CA THR A 171 -36.12 12.05 27.73
C THR A 171 -36.98 13.26 27.35
N PRO A 172 -38.30 13.28 27.60
CA PRO A 172 -39.07 14.49 27.42
C PRO A 172 -38.47 15.54 28.36
N ALA A 173 -37.93 16.61 27.79
CA ALA A 173 -37.39 17.71 28.56
C ALA A 173 -38.46 18.21 29.56
N PRO A 174 -38.08 18.51 30.82
CA PRO A 174 -38.98 19.23 31.71
C PRO A 174 -39.34 20.54 31.04
N ARG A 175 -40.65 20.84 30.98
CA ARG A 175 -41.15 22.14 30.53
C ARG A 175 -40.73 23.19 31.55
N ASP A 176 -39.54 23.76 31.36
CA ASP A 176 -39.20 25.03 31.96
C ASP A 176 -39.69 26.15 31.04
N ASP A 177 -40.65 26.87 31.58
CA ASP A 177 -41.24 28.08 31.06
C ASP A 177 -40.20 29.21 31.15
N GLN A 178 -39.29 29.27 30.17
CA GLN A 178 -38.43 30.43 29.95
C GLN A 178 -38.42 30.77 28.47
N SER A 179 -39.26 31.74 28.12
CA SER A 179 -39.21 32.46 26.86
C SER A 179 -37.89 33.22 26.75
N VAL A 180 -36.85 32.56 26.25
CA VAL A 180 -35.69 33.25 25.69
C VAL A 180 -36.10 33.85 24.34
N PRO A 181 -36.02 35.18 24.15
CA PRO A 181 -36.34 35.79 22.87
C PRO A 181 -35.35 35.28 21.82
N ILE A 182 -35.89 34.68 20.76
CA ILE A 182 -35.14 34.32 19.56
C ILE A 182 -34.66 35.63 18.93
N VAL A 183 -33.38 35.93 19.07
CA VAL A 183 -32.71 36.99 18.33
C VAL A 183 -32.54 36.47 16.89
N THR A 184 -33.51 36.78 16.03
CA THR A 184 -33.35 36.62 14.58
C THR A 184 -32.28 37.59 14.08
N ASN A 185 -31.56 37.22 13.01
CA ASN A 185 -30.47 37.99 12.35
C ASN A 185 -30.86 39.39 11.82
N ALA A 186 -31.98 39.95 12.24
CA ALA A 186 -32.47 41.28 11.92
C ALA A 186 -32.08 42.36 12.96
N ASP A 187 -31.54 41.98 14.13
CA ASP A 187 -31.17 42.92 15.23
C ASP A 187 -29.65 43.13 15.41
N LEU A 188 -28.82 42.80 14.41
CA LEU A 188 -27.40 43.12 14.42
C LEU A 188 -27.18 44.57 13.94
N PRO A 189 -26.47 45.43 14.70
CA PRO A 189 -26.08 46.76 14.20
C PRO A 189 -25.18 46.62 12.97
N THR A 190 -25.56 47.29 11.89
CA THR A 190 -24.98 47.19 10.54
C THR A 190 -23.64 47.93 10.38
N ASP A 191 -22.78 47.92 11.40
CA ASP A 191 -21.52 48.66 11.40
C ASP A 191 -20.32 47.69 11.50
N PHE A 192 -20.18 46.85 10.49
CA PHE A 192 -18.92 46.15 10.21
C PHE A 192 -18.17 46.90 9.10
N PRO A 193 -16.90 47.28 9.31
CA PRO A 193 -16.10 47.87 8.26
C PRO A 193 -15.96 46.87 7.10
N PRO A 194 -15.98 47.34 5.83
CA PRO A 194 -15.88 46.45 4.69
C PRO A 194 -14.55 45.67 4.72
N PRO A 195 -14.54 44.40 4.29
CA PRO A 195 -13.32 43.62 4.21
C PRO A 195 -12.31 44.29 3.28
N PRO A 196 -11.00 44.26 3.59
CA PRO A 196 -9.98 44.82 2.72
C PRO A 196 -10.03 44.14 1.35
N LYS A 197 -10.00 44.95 0.30
CA LYS A 197 -10.00 44.51 -1.10
C LYS A 197 -8.91 43.46 -1.32
N PRO A 198 -9.17 42.38 -2.07
CA PRO A 198 -8.16 41.39 -2.38
C PRO A 198 -6.99 42.05 -3.12
N VAL A 199 -5.82 41.98 -2.50
CA VAL A 199 -4.54 42.35 -3.13
C VAL A 199 -4.35 41.44 -4.34
N PRO A 200 -4.05 41.98 -5.54
CA PRO A 200 -3.79 41.16 -6.70
C PRO A 200 -2.53 40.33 -6.45
N ALA A 201 -2.68 39.01 -6.50
CA ALA A 201 -1.58 38.08 -6.53
C ALA A 201 -0.66 38.45 -7.71
N LYS A 202 0.54 38.91 -7.41
CA LYS A 202 1.62 39.00 -8.40
C LYS A 202 2.01 37.56 -8.76
N SER A 203 1.34 37.02 -9.78
CA SER A 203 1.85 35.93 -10.60
C SER A 203 3.16 36.38 -11.23
N ALA A 204 4.27 36.06 -10.58
CA ALA A 204 5.59 36.05 -11.19
C ALA A 204 5.99 34.59 -11.45
N LEU A 205 5.27 33.94 -12.36
CA LEU A 205 5.75 32.72 -13.00
C LEU A 205 6.60 33.18 -14.20
N ALA A 206 7.90 33.30 -13.99
CA ALA A 206 8.84 33.52 -15.09
C ALA A 206 8.76 32.32 -16.06
N PRO A 207 8.73 32.55 -17.39
CA PRO A 207 8.73 31.46 -18.35
C PRO A 207 10.10 30.78 -18.33
N VAL A 208 10.11 29.50 -17.98
CA VAL A 208 11.28 28.63 -18.15
C VAL A 208 11.56 28.52 -19.65
N PRO A 209 12.78 28.84 -20.13
CA PRO A 209 13.11 28.70 -21.54
C PRO A 209 13.09 27.21 -21.93
N ASN A 210 12.37 26.92 -23.02
CA ASN A 210 12.33 25.62 -23.67
C ASN A 210 13.75 25.10 -23.93
N ARG A 211 14.19 24.13 -23.13
CA ARG A 211 15.44 23.43 -23.36
C ARG A 211 15.18 22.35 -24.40
N VAL A 212 15.60 22.61 -25.63
CA VAL A 212 15.67 21.62 -26.71
C VAL A 212 16.45 20.41 -26.19
N PRO A 213 15.92 19.18 -26.24
CA PRO A 213 16.66 17.99 -25.85
C PRO A 213 17.89 17.85 -26.77
N PRO A 214 19.07 17.47 -26.24
CA PRO A 214 20.21 17.18 -27.10
C PRO A 214 19.83 16.06 -28.07
N ALA A 215 20.16 16.27 -29.35
CA ALA A 215 19.95 15.28 -30.40
C ALA A 215 20.53 13.94 -29.95
N ASN A 216 19.68 12.92 -29.93
CA ASN A 216 20.07 11.55 -29.64
C ASN A 216 21.06 11.10 -30.74
N PRO A 217 22.33 10.81 -30.44
CA PRO A 217 23.33 10.44 -31.46
C PRO A 217 23.01 9.13 -32.18
N LEU A 218 21.96 8.42 -31.76
CA LEU A 218 21.47 7.19 -32.36
C LEU A 218 20.31 7.40 -33.35
N ALA A 219 19.83 8.63 -33.54
CA ALA A 219 18.77 8.94 -34.50
C ALA A 219 19.33 9.02 -35.93
N GLY A 220 19.64 7.86 -36.52
CA GLY A 220 20.09 7.77 -37.92
C GLY A 220 21.06 6.63 -38.24
N MET A 221 21.53 5.87 -37.25
CA MET A 221 22.39 4.72 -37.51
C MET A 221 21.59 3.57 -38.12
N THR A 222 22.05 3.06 -39.25
CA THR A 222 21.51 1.85 -39.85
C THR A 222 21.93 0.61 -39.04
N TYR A 223 21.28 -0.52 -39.28
CA TYR A 223 21.62 -1.77 -38.60
C TYR A 223 23.08 -2.17 -38.82
N ASP A 224 23.64 -1.85 -39.99
CA ASP A 224 25.04 -2.13 -40.33
C ASP A 224 26.02 -1.23 -39.57
N ASP A 225 25.64 0.01 -39.26
CA ASP A 225 26.45 0.93 -38.45
C ASP A 225 26.52 0.47 -37.00
N LEU A 226 25.40 -0.03 -36.46
CA LEU A 226 25.35 -0.61 -35.11
C LEU A 226 26.19 -1.87 -34.99
N PHE A 227 26.17 -2.73 -36.02
CA PHE A 227 26.94 -3.96 -36.02
C PHE A 227 28.45 -3.69 -36.02
N ARG A 228 28.91 -2.71 -36.80
CA ARG A 228 30.32 -2.28 -36.84
C ARG A 228 30.79 -1.67 -35.53
N GLU A 229 29.94 -0.89 -34.85
CA GLU A 229 30.29 -0.29 -33.57
C GLU A 229 30.40 -1.35 -32.46
N ILE A 230 29.54 -2.38 -32.49
CA ILE A 230 29.63 -3.54 -31.60
C ILE A 230 30.93 -4.32 -31.83
N GLU A 231 31.27 -4.62 -33.09
CA GLU A 231 32.52 -5.32 -33.42
C GLU A 231 33.74 -4.54 -32.93
N ARG A 232 33.75 -3.22 -33.16
CA ARG A 232 34.81 -2.32 -32.66
C ARG A 232 34.95 -2.40 -31.14
N ILE A 233 33.85 -2.25 -30.40
CA ILE A 233 33.87 -2.31 -28.93
C ILE A 233 34.35 -3.68 -28.46
N THR A 234 33.89 -4.77 -29.07
CA THR A 234 34.32 -6.12 -28.68
C THR A 234 35.79 -6.41 -29.00
N SER A 235 36.36 -5.76 -30.03
CA SER A 235 37.76 -5.91 -30.40
C SER A 235 38.74 -5.25 -29.42
N ASP A 236 38.26 -4.30 -28.60
CA ASP A 236 39.04 -3.61 -27.56
C ASP A 236 39.09 -4.39 -26.22
N PHE A 237 38.35 -5.50 -26.08
CA PHE A 237 38.21 -6.27 -24.84
C PHE A 237 38.87 -7.68 -24.81
N PRO A 238 40.03 -7.97 -25.44
CA PRO A 238 40.61 -9.32 -25.40
C PRO A 238 41.15 -9.72 -24.01
N SER A 239 41.20 -8.81 -23.04
CA SER A 239 41.76 -9.04 -21.69
C SER A 239 40.77 -9.54 -20.64
N LEU A 240 39.45 -9.58 -20.90
CA LEU A 240 38.45 -10.09 -19.94
C LEU A 240 38.13 -11.59 -20.09
N LEU A 241 38.64 -12.25 -21.13
CA LEU A 241 38.41 -13.68 -21.40
C LEU A 241 39.60 -14.59 -21.03
N THR A 242 40.65 -14.05 -20.40
CA THR A 242 41.71 -14.90 -19.84
C THR A 242 41.14 -15.68 -18.67
N ALA A 243 40.84 -16.95 -18.94
CA ALA A 243 40.37 -17.94 -17.97
C ALA A 243 41.25 -17.90 -16.71
N SER A 244 40.58 -17.75 -15.57
CA SER A 244 41.20 -17.91 -14.24
C SER A 244 41.88 -19.29 -14.17
N PRO A 245 43.16 -19.37 -13.74
CA PRO A 245 43.84 -20.66 -13.63
C PRO A 245 43.16 -21.56 -12.59
N PRO A 246 43.13 -22.89 -12.81
CA PRO A 246 42.44 -23.82 -11.92
C PRO A 246 43.06 -23.80 -10.52
N ALA A 247 42.19 -23.78 -9.51
CA ALA A 247 42.55 -23.79 -8.10
C ALA A 247 43.42 -25.03 -7.75
N PRO A 248 44.45 -24.89 -6.89
CA PRO A 248 45.28 -26.01 -6.49
C PRO A 248 44.48 -26.99 -5.60
N PRO A 249 44.77 -28.31 -5.68
CA PRO A 249 44.07 -29.32 -4.90
C PRO A 249 44.37 -29.19 -3.40
N LEU A 250 43.30 -29.11 -2.61
CA LEU A 250 43.31 -29.23 -1.15
C LEU A 250 43.77 -30.64 -0.75
N GLY A 251 45.00 -30.78 -0.27
CA GLY A 251 45.47 -32.04 0.31
C GLY A 251 46.96 -32.13 0.54
N ALA A 252 47.45 -31.55 1.64
CA ALA A 252 48.70 -31.98 2.26
C ALA A 252 48.66 -31.65 3.76
N THR A 253 48.13 -32.60 4.53
CA THR A 253 48.38 -32.75 5.96
C THR A 253 49.88 -32.95 6.19
N ALA A 254 50.53 -32.04 6.92
CA ALA A 254 51.87 -32.26 7.44
C ALA A 254 51.78 -33.08 8.75
N PRO A 255 52.62 -34.11 8.95
CA PRO A 255 52.78 -34.76 10.25
C PRO A 255 53.87 -34.07 11.09
N ALA A 256 53.59 -34.02 12.41
CA ALA A 256 54.46 -33.89 13.58
C ALA A 256 55.74 -33.04 13.49
#